data_AF-A0A1C7MVV0-F1
#
_entry.id   AF-A0A1C7MVV0-F1
#
_cell.length_a   1.000
_cell.length_b   1.000
_cell.length_c   1.000
_cell.angle_alpha   90.00
_cell.angle_beta   90.00
_cell.angle_gamma   90.00
#
_symmetry.space_group_name_H-M   'P 1'
#
loop_
_entity.id
_entity.type
_entity.pdbx_description
1 polymer ?
#
loop_
_entity_poly.entity_id
_entity_poly.type
_entity_poly.pdbx_seq_one_letter_code
_entity_poly.pdbx_strand_id
1 'polypeptide(L)'
;MLWLEGAPSINFETTDPVVKEANRRDVCAFVDTVMTSNAHHPDFDDNFKELVVSRQHHNHTKTCFKKNKKIQSCRFAISIFPMDETSVLDPLPNRDNSDYARWGKQVRTYLDDSYDTLGSSDLSFDQFINIFDLGKSDYIMAVRSSLKTSKVFLKRELKHACVNQFNSKILRMHRANIDIQYILDPYACCAYIVQYINKSDRSVSDHLSAVLRESHTNQDGSRKILKELAAAYYNVSEVSAQEAAYNLLQLRMCERSRKTEFIATGPSEYRRRILKSKDELEATDRNSHDVYKKGTIDYYQARPDELRDLILAQFVANYEFFY
;
A
#
# COMPACT_ATOMS: atom_id res chain seq x y z
N MET A 1 -7.50 -12.41 -2.16
CA MET A 1 -7.51 -12.60 -0.69
C MET A 1 -8.39 -13.78 -0.36
N LEU A 2 -8.06 -14.51 0.69
CA LEU A 2 -8.89 -15.59 1.23
C LEU A 2 -9.22 -15.23 2.67
N TRP A 3 -10.50 -15.06 2.97
CA TRP A 3 -10.99 -14.96 4.34
C TRP A 3 -11.30 -16.36 4.84
N LEU A 4 -10.71 -16.74 5.96
CA LEU A 4 -10.95 -18.02 6.61
C LEU A 4 -11.72 -17.73 7.90
N GLU A 5 -12.98 -18.14 7.92
CA GLU A 5 -13.84 -17.98 9.09
C GLU A 5 -13.22 -18.71 10.30
N GLY A 6 -13.19 -18.03 11.45
CA GLY A 6 -12.61 -18.57 12.68
C GLY A 6 -11.08 -18.56 12.72
N ALA A 7 -10.38 -18.03 11.71
CA ALA A 7 -8.94 -17.81 11.83
C ALA A 7 -8.66 -16.86 13.00
N PRO A 8 -7.68 -17.16 13.87
CA PRO A 8 -7.30 -16.25 14.95
C PRO A 8 -6.88 -14.91 14.34
N SER A 9 -7.05 -13.82 15.07
CA SER A 9 -6.51 -12.50 14.73
C SER A 9 -5.46 -12.09 15.74
N ILE A 10 -4.47 -11.31 15.32
CA ILE A 10 -3.49 -10.78 16.26
C ILE A 10 -4.10 -9.64 17.08
N ASN A 11 -4.04 -9.77 18.40
CA ASN A 11 -4.51 -8.75 19.33
C ASN A 11 -3.37 -7.79 19.66
N PHE A 12 -3.39 -6.59 19.07
CA PHE A 12 -2.43 -5.53 19.36
C PHE A 12 -2.82 -4.64 20.54
N GLU A 13 -4.05 -4.75 21.05
CA GLU A 13 -4.55 -3.91 22.15
C GLU A 13 -4.13 -4.44 23.52
N THR A 14 -3.89 -5.75 23.62
CA THR A 14 -3.44 -6.35 24.88
C THR A 14 -1.98 -5.98 25.19
N THR A 15 -1.77 -5.42 26.37
CA THR A 15 -0.44 -5.13 26.92
C THR A 15 0.08 -6.23 27.84
N ASP A 16 -0.76 -7.20 28.20
CA ASP A 16 -0.38 -8.35 29.02
C ASP A 16 0.54 -9.28 28.21
N PRO A 17 1.81 -9.48 28.62
CA PRO A 17 2.75 -10.31 27.89
C PRO A 17 2.31 -11.76 27.72
N VAL A 18 1.60 -12.33 28.70
CA VAL A 18 1.15 -13.73 28.68
C VAL A 18 0.02 -13.90 27.67
N VAL A 19 -0.96 -12.99 27.69
CA VAL A 19 -2.08 -13.01 26.74
C VAL A 19 -1.58 -12.73 25.32
N LYS A 20 -0.66 -11.77 25.16
CA LYS A 20 -0.03 -11.44 23.88
C LYS A 20 0.70 -12.65 23.30
N GLU A 21 1.45 -13.38 24.12
CA GLU A 21 2.20 -14.54 23.70
C GLU A 21 1.29 -15.74 23.37
N ALA A 22 0.25 -15.99 24.17
CA ALA A 22 -0.75 -17.01 23.86
C ALA A 22 -1.43 -16.77 22.51
N ASN A 23 -1.86 -15.53 22.25
CA ASN A 23 -2.47 -15.16 20.98
C ASN A 23 -1.51 -15.34 19.78
N ARG A 24 -0.22 -15.04 19.95
CA ARG A 24 0.79 -15.30 18.90
C ARG A 24 0.96 -16.79 18.62
N ARG A 25 0.94 -17.62 19.65
CA ARG A 25 1.00 -19.09 19.49
C ARG A 25 -0.22 -19.61 18.74
N ASP A 26 -1.41 -19.11 19.05
CA ASP A 26 -2.63 -19.49 18.32
C ASP A 26 -2.53 -19.14 16.83
N VAL A 27 -2.02 -17.94 16.52
CA VAL A 27 -1.75 -17.53 15.13
C VAL A 27 -0.71 -18.42 14.46
N CYS A 28 0.42 -18.71 15.12
CA CYS A 28 1.46 -19.59 14.57
C CYS A 28 0.94 -21.01 14.32
N ALA A 29 0.23 -21.58 15.28
CA ALA A 29 -0.38 -22.91 15.15
C ALA A 29 -1.37 -22.95 13.99
N PHE A 30 -2.21 -21.92 13.83
CA PHE A 30 -3.09 -21.81 12.68
C PHE A 30 -2.32 -21.72 11.36
N VAL A 31 -1.29 -20.87 11.28
CA VAL A 31 -0.43 -20.71 10.09
C VAL A 31 0.17 -22.05 9.66
N ASP A 32 0.70 -22.83 10.61
CA ASP A 32 1.30 -24.14 10.34
C ASP A 32 0.29 -25.16 9.77
N THR A 33 -1.01 -25.01 10.07
CA THR A 33 -2.05 -25.87 9.48
C THR A 33 -2.40 -25.51 8.04
N VAL A 34 -2.16 -24.26 7.62
CA VAL A 34 -2.63 -23.74 6.33
C VAL A 34 -1.52 -23.44 5.32
N MET A 35 -0.27 -23.26 5.75
CA MET A 35 0.83 -22.94 4.85
C MET A 35 2.16 -23.48 5.35
N THR A 36 3.07 -23.72 4.42
CA THR A 36 4.41 -24.22 4.72
C THR A 36 5.44 -23.61 3.76
N SER A 37 6.71 -23.67 4.13
CA SER A 37 7.84 -23.46 3.22
C SER A 37 8.68 -24.71 3.00
N ASN A 38 8.28 -25.85 3.56
CA ASN A 38 9.00 -27.11 3.42
C ASN A 38 8.70 -27.73 2.04
N ALA A 39 9.66 -27.61 1.12
CA ALA A 39 9.56 -28.20 -0.22
C ALA A 39 9.66 -29.73 -0.23
N HIS A 40 10.17 -30.33 0.85
CA HIS A 40 10.38 -31.77 1.01
C HIS A 40 9.56 -32.33 2.18
N HIS A 41 8.35 -31.80 2.38
CA HIS A 41 7.47 -32.30 3.44
C HIS A 41 7.24 -33.81 3.28
N PRO A 42 7.31 -34.61 4.37
CA PRO A 42 7.20 -36.07 4.29
C PRO A 42 5.92 -36.56 3.60
N ASP A 43 4.80 -35.89 3.84
CA ASP A 43 3.50 -36.23 3.26
C ASP A 43 3.36 -35.87 1.77
N PHE A 44 4.37 -35.27 1.16
CA PHE A 44 4.33 -34.92 -0.26
C PHE A 44 4.90 -36.07 -1.10
N ASP A 45 4.15 -36.46 -2.12
CA ASP A 45 4.65 -37.32 -3.20
C ASP A 45 5.73 -36.59 -4.02
N ASP A 46 6.57 -37.35 -4.72
CA ASP A 46 7.74 -36.79 -5.43
C ASP A 46 7.34 -35.83 -6.57
N ASN A 47 6.23 -36.11 -7.26
CA ASN A 47 5.69 -35.22 -8.28
C ASN A 47 5.31 -33.86 -7.67
N PHE A 48 4.72 -33.86 -6.47
CA PHE A 48 4.36 -32.63 -5.79
C PHE A 48 5.59 -31.89 -5.24
N LYS A 49 6.61 -32.60 -4.73
CA LYS A 49 7.88 -31.97 -4.34
C LYS A 49 8.52 -31.26 -5.53
N GLU A 50 8.56 -31.90 -6.71
CA GLU A 50 9.05 -31.30 -7.94
C GLU A 50 8.21 -30.07 -8.36
N LEU A 51 6.88 -30.14 -8.21
CA LEU A 51 6.01 -28.99 -8.44
C LEU A 51 6.33 -27.82 -7.49
N VAL A 52 6.59 -28.10 -6.21
CA VAL A 52 6.97 -27.07 -5.24
C VAL A 52 8.29 -26.41 -5.63
N VAL A 53 9.32 -27.21 -5.92
CA VAL A 53 10.63 -26.67 -6.32
C VAL A 53 10.50 -25.85 -7.61
N SER A 54 9.78 -26.34 -8.61
CA SER A 54 9.65 -25.64 -9.90
C SER A 54 8.80 -24.36 -9.84
N ARG A 55 7.82 -24.27 -8.92
CA ARG A 55 6.88 -23.12 -8.87
C ARG A 55 7.11 -22.16 -7.71
N GLN A 56 7.62 -22.63 -6.58
CA GLN A 56 7.77 -21.84 -5.37
C GLN A 56 9.21 -21.41 -5.11
N HIS A 57 10.21 -22.00 -5.75
CA HIS A 57 11.58 -21.52 -5.64
C HIS A 57 11.69 -20.11 -6.27
N HIS A 58 12.14 -19.16 -5.46
CA HIS A 58 12.44 -17.83 -5.94
C HIS A 58 13.75 -17.86 -6.70
N ASN A 59 13.70 -17.55 -8.00
CA ASN A 59 14.89 -17.37 -8.82
C ASN A 59 15.12 -15.88 -9.03
N HIS A 60 16.28 -15.38 -8.59
CA HIS A 60 16.64 -13.99 -8.82
C HIS A 60 16.62 -13.64 -10.31
N THR A 61 15.81 -12.63 -10.66
CA THR A 61 15.74 -12.05 -12.00
C THR A 61 16.14 -10.59 -11.96
N LYS A 62 16.31 -9.96 -13.13
CA LYS A 62 16.58 -8.51 -13.25
C LYS A 62 15.58 -7.64 -12.49
N THR A 63 14.33 -8.10 -12.32
CA THR A 63 13.27 -7.36 -11.62
C THR A 63 13.38 -7.43 -10.10
N CYS A 64 14.16 -8.38 -9.57
CA CYS A 64 14.42 -8.52 -8.15
C CYS A 64 15.29 -7.37 -7.63
N PHE A 65 16.13 -6.81 -8.49
CA PHE A 65 17.05 -5.74 -8.13
C PHE A 65 16.55 -4.42 -8.70
N LYS A 66 16.37 -3.41 -7.84
CA LYS A 66 16.08 -2.06 -8.31
C LYS A 66 17.34 -1.48 -8.96
N LYS A 67 17.19 -0.85 -10.14
CA LYS A 67 18.31 -0.29 -10.93
C LYS A 67 19.22 0.71 -10.21
N ASN A 68 18.85 1.22 -9.03
CA ASN A 68 19.44 2.42 -8.45
C ASN A 68 19.80 2.31 -6.96
N LYS A 69 20.61 1.32 -6.58
CA LYS A 69 21.32 1.33 -5.28
C LYS A 69 22.73 0.73 -5.41
N LYS A 70 23.69 1.34 -4.71
CA LYS A 70 25.06 0.83 -4.46
C LYS A 70 25.10 -0.54 -3.74
N ILE A 71 23.94 -1.10 -3.38
CA ILE A 71 23.78 -2.38 -2.69
C ILE A 71 22.74 -3.20 -3.47
N GLN A 72 23.18 -4.31 -4.05
CA GLN A 72 22.31 -5.30 -4.69
C GLN A 72 21.64 -6.12 -3.60
N SER A 73 20.39 -5.83 -3.28
CA SER A 73 19.57 -6.64 -2.37
C SER A 73 18.26 -6.96 -3.05
N CYS A 74 17.77 -8.19 -2.86
CA CYS A 74 16.50 -8.62 -3.42
C CYS A 74 15.36 -7.78 -2.86
N ARG A 75 14.53 -7.19 -3.73
CA ARG A 75 13.35 -6.40 -3.32
C ARG A 75 12.33 -7.20 -2.49
N PHE A 76 12.38 -8.52 -2.58
CA PHE A 76 11.52 -9.46 -1.86
C PHE A 76 12.18 -9.98 -0.57
N ALA A 77 13.40 -9.53 -0.27
CA ALA A 77 14.22 -9.97 0.86
C ALA A 77 14.52 -11.49 0.87
N ILE A 78 14.61 -12.09 -0.31
CA ILE A 78 15.17 -13.43 -0.48
C ILE A 78 16.70 -13.32 -0.39
N SER A 79 17.39 -14.15 0.39
CA SER A 79 16.89 -15.37 1.06
C SER A 79 16.18 -15.11 2.41
N ILE A 80 15.08 -15.81 2.70
CA ILE A 80 14.32 -15.59 3.95
C ILE A 80 15.13 -16.14 5.13
N PHE A 81 15.14 -15.41 6.26
CA PHE A 81 15.80 -15.84 7.49
C PHE A 81 15.29 -17.24 7.91
N PRO A 82 16.19 -18.22 8.14
CA PRO A 82 15.82 -19.51 8.70
C PRO A 82 15.23 -19.38 10.10
N MET A 83 14.30 -20.27 10.45
CA MET A 83 13.62 -20.31 11.74
C MET A 83 13.41 -21.76 12.16
N ASP A 84 13.67 -22.09 13.42
CA ASP A 84 13.37 -23.40 13.99
C ASP A 84 11.87 -23.62 14.23
N GLU A 85 11.11 -22.55 14.45
CA GLU A 85 9.67 -22.57 14.65
C GLU A 85 8.96 -21.38 13.98
N THR A 86 7.67 -21.55 13.68
CA THR A 86 6.84 -20.46 13.18
C THR A 86 6.62 -19.43 14.28
N SER A 87 6.94 -18.17 14.00
CA SER A 87 6.96 -17.09 15.00
C SER A 87 6.41 -15.78 14.44
N VAL A 88 5.64 -15.05 15.27
CA VAL A 88 5.28 -13.66 15.00
C VAL A 88 6.30 -12.74 15.65
N LEU A 89 7.09 -12.03 14.84
CA LEU A 89 8.13 -11.13 15.32
C LEU A 89 7.74 -9.66 15.14
N ASP A 90 7.92 -8.88 16.20
CA ASP A 90 7.76 -7.42 16.17
C ASP A 90 9.12 -6.73 15.91
N PRO A 91 9.14 -5.55 15.27
CA PRO A 91 10.33 -4.69 15.25
C PRO A 91 10.90 -4.46 16.64
N LEU A 92 12.21 -4.20 16.72
CA LEU A 92 12.80 -3.74 17.97
C LEU A 92 12.23 -2.35 18.34
N PRO A 93 11.87 -2.11 19.62
CA PRO A 93 11.40 -0.80 20.08
C PRO A 93 12.45 0.29 19.88
N ASN A 94 13.72 -0.05 20.14
CA ASN A 94 14.87 0.79 19.89
C ASN A 94 15.72 0.19 18.77
N ARG A 95 15.78 0.89 17.63
CA ARG A 95 16.52 0.45 16.43
C ARG A 95 18.02 0.77 16.49
N ASP A 96 18.46 1.52 17.50
CA ASP A 96 19.84 1.97 17.63
C ASP A 96 20.73 0.99 18.42
N ASN A 97 20.23 -0.19 18.80
CA ASN A 97 21.11 -1.23 19.34
C ASN A 97 22.05 -1.74 18.22
N SER A 98 23.30 -1.28 18.29
CA SER A 98 24.30 -1.50 17.26
C SER A 98 24.67 -2.96 17.05
N ASP A 99 24.58 -3.80 18.09
CA ASP A 99 25.00 -5.19 18.02
C ASP A 99 23.98 -6.06 17.27
N TYR A 100 22.68 -5.97 17.61
CA TYR A 100 21.64 -6.71 16.89
C TYR A 100 21.56 -6.30 15.42
N ALA A 101 21.71 -5.01 15.12
CA ALA A 101 21.75 -4.52 13.75
C ALA A 101 22.99 -5.05 12.98
N ARG A 102 24.15 -5.12 13.64
CA ARG A 102 25.38 -5.70 13.07
C ARG A 102 25.18 -7.18 12.76
N TRP A 103 24.70 -7.98 13.72
CA TRP A 103 24.44 -9.40 13.54
C TRP A 103 23.40 -9.65 12.46
N GLY A 104 22.29 -8.89 12.46
CA GLY A 104 21.25 -9.00 11.43
C GLY A 104 21.80 -8.73 10.03
N LYS A 105 22.74 -7.80 9.89
CA LYS A 105 23.45 -7.53 8.63
C LYS A 105 24.42 -8.66 8.26
N GLN A 106 25.16 -9.23 9.21
CA GLN A 106 26.05 -10.37 8.96
C GLN A 106 25.28 -11.61 8.46
N VAL A 107 24.19 -11.96 9.14
CA VAL A 107 23.30 -13.06 8.72
C VAL A 107 22.73 -12.78 7.33
N ARG A 108 22.29 -11.54 7.08
CA ARG A 108 21.79 -11.14 5.75
C ARG A 108 22.84 -11.30 4.66
N THR A 109 24.06 -10.82 4.90
CA THR A 109 25.17 -10.96 3.96
C THR A 109 25.50 -12.42 3.68
N TYR A 110 25.58 -13.27 4.71
CA TYR A 110 25.80 -14.70 4.52
C TYR A 110 24.73 -15.34 3.64
N LEU A 111 23.46 -15.03 3.89
CA LEU A 111 22.33 -15.55 3.12
C LEU A 111 22.32 -15.08 1.66
N ASP A 112 22.73 -13.83 1.43
CA ASP A 112 22.81 -13.26 0.08
C ASP A 112 24.03 -13.83 -0.68
N ASP A 113 25.19 -13.96 -0.03
CA ASP A 113 26.43 -14.48 -0.62
C ASP A 113 26.36 -16.00 -0.89
N SER A 114 25.62 -16.74 -0.05
CA SER A 114 25.46 -18.19 -0.17
C SER A 114 24.25 -18.60 -1.00
N TYR A 115 23.53 -17.64 -1.61
CA TYR A 115 22.21 -17.85 -2.25
C TYR A 115 22.14 -19.11 -3.14
N ASP A 116 23.16 -19.35 -3.97
CA ASP A 116 23.19 -20.48 -4.92
C ASP A 116 23.41 -21.84 -4.25
N THR A 117 24.03 -21.87 -3.06
CA THR A 117 24.35 -23.12 -2.33
C THR A 117 23.38 -23.42 -1.20
N LEU A 118 22.52 -22.48 -0.81
CA LEU A 118 21.56 -22.65 0.29
C LEU A 118 20.70 -23.90 0.11
N GLY A 119 20.18 -24.15 -1.09
CA GLY A 119 19.28 -25.27 -1.39
C GLY A 119 19.86 -26.67 -1.13
N SER A 120 21.19 -26.78 -1.05
CA SER A 120 21.92 -28.02 -0.77
C SER A 120 22.50 -28.07 0.65
N SER A 121 22.13 -27.12 1.51
CA SER A 121 22.66 -27.05 2.87
C SER A 121 21.94 -28.02 3.81
N ASP A 122 22.72 -28.83 4.52
CA ASP A 122 22.24 -29.74 5.57
C ASP A 122 22.46 -29.21 6.98
N LEU A 123 22.77 -27.91 7.12
CA LEU A 123 22.95 -27.31 8.44
C LEU A 123 21.63 -27.29 9.22
N SER A 124 21.67 -27.79 10.46
CA SER A 124 20.58 -27.57 11.41
C SER A 124 20.50 -26.09 11.79
N PHE A 125 19.36 -25.69 12.38
CA PHE A 125 19.19 -24.31 12.85
C PHE A 125 20.29 -23.91 13.86
N ASP A 126 20.59 -24.77 14.84
CA ASP A 126 21.63 -24.51 15.83
C ASP A 126 23.02 -24.40 15.21
N GLN A 127 23.35 -25.27 14.25
CA GLN A 127 24.61 -25.19 13.52
C GLN A 127 24.72 -23.90 12.71
N PHE A 128 23.62 -23.47 12.08
CA PHE A 128 23.58 -22.23 11.31
C PHE A 128 23.79 -20.99 12.19
N ILE A 129 23.11 -20.87 13.32
CA ILE A 129 23.28 -19.68 14.19
C ILE A 129 24.65 -19.64 14.86
N ASN A 130 25.26 -20.81 15.12
CA ASN A 130 26.61 -20.92 15.66
C ASN A 130 27.70 -20.41 14.70
N ILE A 131 27.44 -20.30 13.38
CA ILE A 131 28.36 -19.65 12.43
C ILE A 131 28.66 -18.20 12.83
N PHE A 132 27.72 -17.56 13.54
CA PHE A 132 27.79 -16.17 13.97
C PHE A 132 28.06 -16.02 15.48
N ASP A 133 28.37 -17.13 16.17
CA ASP A 133 28.50 -17.19 17.63
C ASP A 133 27.25 -16.68 18.38
N LEU A 134 26.06 -16.97 17.83
CA LEU A 134 24.78 -16.51 18.40
C LEU A 134 23.99 -17.65 19.04
N GLY A 135 23.42 -17.37 20.21
CA GLY A 135 22.30 -18.16 20.74
C GLY A 135 20.98 -17.80 20.05
N LYS A 136 19.96 -18.67 20.21
CA LYS A 136 18.61 -18.47 19.62
C LYS A 136 18.03 -17.09 19.94
N SER A 137 18.13 -16.64 21.19
CA SER A 137 17.60 -15.34 21.61
C SER A 137 18.23 -14.17 20.83
N ASP A 138 19.56 -14.14 20.71
CA ASP A 138 20.27 -13.07 20.02
C ASP A 138 20.05 -13.11 18.51
N TYR A 139 19.95 -14.31 17.93
CA TYR A 139 19.54 -14.48 16.54
C TYR A 139 18.14 -13.89 16.28
N ILE A 140 17.16 -14.18 17.14
CA ILE A 140 15.81 -13.61 17.00
C ILE A 140 15.83 -12.08 17.12
N MET A 141 16.62 -11.52 18.04
CA MET A 141 16.78 -10.06 18.14
C MET A 141 17.45 -9.46 16.90
N ALA A 142 18.45 -10.15 16.33
CA ALA A 142 19.07 -9.78 15.06
C ALA A 142 18.06 -9.78 13.90
N VAL A 143 17.21 -10.79 13.78
CA VAL A 143 16.11 -10.81 12.79
C VAL A 143 15.16 -9.63 13.01
N ARG A 144 14.72 -9.40 14.26
CA ARG A 144 13.81 -8.29 14.63
C ARG A 144 14.37 -6.91 14.30
N SER A 145 15.70 -6.74 14.36
CA SER A 145 16.37 -5.48 14.00
C SER A 145 16.15 -5.09 12.53
N SER A 146 15.91 -6.07 11.65
CA SER A 146 15.66 -5.85 10.23
C SER A 146 14.20 -5.45 9.91
N LEU A 147 13.29 -5.59 10.89
CA LEU A 147 11.86 -5.42 10.68
C LEU A 147 11.42 -3.96 10.84
N LYS A 148 10.50 -3.55 9.97
CA LYS A 148 9.82 -2.25 10.08
C LYS A 148 8.43 -2.35 10.70
N THR A 149 7.78 -3.50 10.49
CA THR A 149 6.44 -3.85 10.94
C THR A 149 6.47 -5.29 11.44
N SER A 150 5.46 -5.69 12.22
CA SER A 150 5.34 -7.08 12.65
C SER A 150 5.19 -8.01 11.45
N LYS A 151 5.77 -9.21 11.54
CA LYS A 151 5.76 -10.21 10.46
C LYS A 151 5.69 -11.62 11.02
N VAL A 152 4.94 -12.49 10.34
CA VAL A 152 4.98 -13.95 10.57
C VAL A 152 6.15 -14.53 9.80
N PHE A 153 7.02 -15.25 10.49
CA PHE A 153 8.05 -16.09 9.89
C PHE A 153 7.66 -17.55 10.10
N LEU A 154 7.60 -18.33 9.02
CA LEU A 154 7.36 -19.76 9.11
C LEU A 154 8.62 -20.50 9.57
N LYS A 155 8.43 -21.64 10.23
CA LYS A 155 9.49 -22.65 10.39
C LYS A 155 10.13 -22.93 9.03
N ARG A 156 11.45 -22.75 8.97
CA ARG A 156 12.20 -22.74 7.73
C ARG A 156 13.64 -23.18 7.96
N GLU A 157 13.96 -24.36 7.45
CA GLU A 157 15.34 -24.82 7.33
C GLU A 157 16.12 -23.97 6.33
N LEU A 158 17.44 -23.96 6.45
CA LEU A 158 18.34 -23.16 5.62
C LEU A 158 18.17 -23.49 4.12
N LYS A 159 18.02 -24.77 3.76
CA LYS A 159 17.73 -25.22 2.39
C LYS A 159 16.43 -24.72 1.78
N HIS A 160 15.51 -24.25 2.60
CA HIS A 160 14.23 -23.69 2.17
C HIS A 160 14.21 -22.15 2.20
N ALA A 161 15.35 -21.50 2.45
CA ALA A 161 15.47 -20.05 2.52
C ALA A 161 14.99 -19.32 1.25
N CYS A 162 15.11 -19.96 0.07
CA CYS A 162 14.68 -19.42 -1.22
C CYS A 162 13.28 -19.89 -1.66
N VAL A 163 12.58 -20.69 -0.85
CA VAL A 163 11.25 -21.23 -1.20
C VAL A 163 10.15 -20.28 -0.70
N ASN A 164 9.29 -19.78 -1.58
CA ASN A 164 8.13 -19.00 -1.15
C ASN A 164 7.22 -19.84 -0.26
N GLN A 165 6.55 -19.21 0.70
CA GLN A 165 5.54 -19.90 1.50
C GLN A 165 4.28 -20.17 0.66
N PHE A 166 3.73 -21.38 0.80
CA PHE A 166 2.64 -21.85 -0.04
C PHE A 166 1.62 -22.66 0.77
N ASN A 167 0.37 -22.66 0.31
CA ASN A 167 -0.63 -23.62 0.76
C ASN A 167 -0.60 -24.83 -0.19
N SER A 168 -0.43 -26.04 0.38
CA SER A 168 -0.27 -27.26 -0.40
C SER A 168 -1.49 -27.56 -1.28
N LYS A 169 -2.71 -27.40 -0.77
CA LYS A 169 -3.96 -27.63 -1.51
C LYS A 169 -4.10 -26.66 -2.68
N ILE A 170 -3.87 -25.36 -2.44
CA ILE A 170 -3.94 -24.33 -3.48
C ILE A 170 -2.90 -24.60 -4.56
N LEU A 171 -1.67 -24.95 -4.18
CA LEU A 171 -0.61 -25.23 -5.15
C LEU A 171 -0.92 -26.47 -5.99
N ARG A 172 -1.49 -27.53 -5.41
CA ARG A 172 -1.93 -28.73 -6.16
C ARG A 172 -2.94 -28.38 -7.26
N MET A 173 -3.89 -27.50 -6.95
CA MET A 173 -4.94 -27.10 -7.90
C MET A 173 -4.44 -26.06 -8.91
N HIS A 174 -3.72 -25.05 -8.45
CA HIS A 174 -3.34 -23.89 -9.27
C HIS A 174 -2.10 -24.14 -10.13
N ARG A 175 -1.15 -24.97 -9.65
CA ARG A 175 0.10 -25.36 -10.34
C ARG A 175 0.96 -24.19 -10.86
N ALA A 176 0.80 -23.01 -10.27
CA ALA A 176 1.60 -21.81 -10.54
C ALA A 176 2.20 -21.26 -9.25
N ASN A 177 3.11 -20.29 -9.37
CA ASN A 177 3.68 -19.59 -8.23
C ASN A 177 2.57 -18.97 -7.37
N ILE A 178 2.63 -19.16 -6.04
CA ILE A 178 1.69 -18.54 -5.11
C ILE A 178 2.48 -17.83 -4.01
N ASP A 179 2.17 -16.57 -3.77
CA ASP A 179 2.75 -15.78 -2.68
C ASP A 179 1.62 -15.52 -1.67
N ILE A 180 1.46 -16.44 -0.71
CA ILE A 180 0.39 -16.38 0.29
C ILE A 180 0.99 -15.98 1.62
N GLN A 181 0.48 -14.93 2.24
CA GLN A 181 0.95 -14.43 3.54
C GLN A 181 -0.22 -14.29 4.51
N TYR A 182 0.02 -14.59 5.77
CA TYR A 182 -0.93 -14.32 6.84
C TYR A 182 -0.91 -12.81 7.16
N ILE A 183 -2.09 -12.19 7.16
CA ILE A 183 -2.25 -10.74 7.31
C ILE A 183 -2.30 -10.39 8.79
N LEU A 184 -1.31 -9.66 9.28
CA LEU A 184 -1.29 -9.13 10.65
C LEU A 184 -1.98 -7.77 10.76
N ASP A 185 -1.93 -6.94 9.72
CA ASP A 185 -2.48 -5.59 9.71
C ASP A 185 -3.50 -5.43 8.57
N PRO A 186 -4.81 -5.33 8.88
CA PRO A 186 -5.85 -5.09 7.89
C PRO A 186 -5.64 -3.80 7.08
N TYR A 187 -5.09 -2.74 7.70
CA TYR A 187 -4.83 -1.48 7.00
C TYR A 187 -3.72 -1.64 5.97
N ALA A 188 -2.61 -2.31 6.31
CA ALA A 188 -1.57 -2.65 5.35
C ALA A 188 -2.12 -3.47 4.17
N CYS A 189 -3.08 -4.36 4.44
CA CYS A 189 -3.76 -5.12 3.38
C CYS A 189 -4.63 -4.23 2.48
N CYS A 190 -5.48 -3.37 3.05
CA CYS A 190 -6.26 -2.40 2.29
C CYS A 190 -5.37 -1.49 1.44
N ALA A 191 -4.30 -0.95 2.02
CA ALA A 191 -3.34 -0.12 1.32
C ALA A 191 -2.65 -0.87 0.16
N TYR A 192 -2.32 -2.14 0.37
CA TYR A 192 -1.77 -3.01 -0.69
C TYR A 192 -2.76 -3.21 -1.84
N ILE A 193 -4.04 -3.47 -1.54
CA ILE A 193 -5.09 -3.63 -2.57
C ILE A 193 -5.26 -2.34 -3.36
N VAL A 194 -5.34 -1.19 -2.69
CA VAL A 194 -5.44 0.12 -3.34
C VAL A 194 -4.23 0.37 -4.25
N GLN A 195 -3.01 0.04 -3.80
CA GLN A 195 -1.82 0.16 -4.64
C GLN A 195 -1.86 -0.75 -5.88
N TYR A 196 -2.48 -1.93 -5.77
CA TYR A 196 -2.63 -2.86 -6.89
C TYR A 196 -3.67 -2.40 -7.89
N ILE A 197 -4.82 -1.90 -7.42
CA ILE A 197 -5.87 -1.32 -8.26
C ILE A 197 -5.30 -0.12 -9.02
N ASN A 198 -4.57 0.76 -8.34
CA ASN A 198 -4.01 1.99 -8.93
C ASN A 198 -2.67 1.75 -9.66
N LYS A 199 -2.29 0.51 -9.94
CA LYS A 199 -0.97 0.19 -10.51
C LYS A 199 -0.81 0.71 -11.94
N SER A 200 -1.86 0.64 -12.74
CA SER A 200 -1.96 1.24 -14.08
C SER A 200 -1.85 2.77 -14.03
N ASP A 201 -2.50 3.37 -13.03
CA ASP A 201 -2.65 4.83 -12.91
C ASP A 201 -1.35 5.55 -12.61
N ARG A 202 -0.31 4.83 -12.17
CA ARG A 202 1.01 5.41 -11.98
C ARG A 202 1.56 6.01 -13.28
N SER A 203 1.36 5.32 -14.41
CA SER A 203 1.80 5.83 -15.72
C SER A 203 1.05 7.11 -16.09
N VAL A 204 -0.25 7.14 -15.83
CA VAL A 204 -1.10 8.32 -16.03
C VAL A 204 -0.60 9.49 -15.17
N SER A 205 -0.36 9.25 -13.88
CA SER A 205 0.13 10.27 -12.95
C SER A 205 1.50 10.82 -13.35
N ASP A 206 2.42 9.96 -13.80
CA ASP A 206 3.75 10.38 -14.26
C ASP A 206 3.64 11.24 -15.53
N HIS A 207 2.76 10.87 -16.47
CA HIS A 207 2.51 11.64 -17.69
C HIS A 207 1.89 13.02 -17.41
N LEU A 208 0.83 13.06 -16.59
CA LEU A 208 0.19 14.33 -16.18
C LEU A 208 1.17 15.25 -15.44
N SER A 209 2.03 14.68 -14.60
CA SER A 209 3.06 15.44 -13.88
C SER A 209 4.09 16.04 -14.85
N ALA A 210 4.43 15.35 -15.93
CA ALA A 210 5.33 15.87 -16.96
C ALA A 210 4.69 17.05 -17.72
N VAL A 211 3.44 16.89 -18.16
CA VAL A 211 2.67 17.95 -18.82
C VAL A 211 2.56 19.19 -17.93
N LEU A 212 2.21 19.00 -16.65
CA LEU A 212 2.10 20.12 -15.70
C LEU A 212 3.42 20.88 -15.54
N ARG A 213 4.56 20.17 -15.44
CA ARG A 213 5.88 20.79 -15.33
C ARG A 213 6.24 21.58 -16.58
N GLU A 214 5.92 21.06 -17.75
CA GLU A 214 6.15 21.73 -19.03
C GLU A 214 5.32 23.01 -19.14
N SER A 215 4.01 22.96 -18.86
CA SER A 215 3.16 24.15 -18.93
C SER A 215 3.57 25.22 -17.91
N HIS A 216 4.06 24.84 -16.72
CA HIS A 216 4.64 25.78 -15.77
C HIS A 216 5.95 26.40 -16.27
N THR A 217 6.81 25.64 -16.93
CA THR A 217 8.06 26.13 -17.54
C THR A 217 7.76 27.14 -18.65
N ASN A 218 6.71 26.88 -19.44
CA ASN A 218 6.23 27.75 -20.50
C ASN A 218 5.43 28.96 -20.00
N GLN A 219 5.18 29.06 -18.68
CA GLN A 219 4.34 30.10 -18.05
C GLN A 219 2.92 30.18 -18.65
N ASP A 220 2.34 29.03 -18.99
CA ASP A 220 1.02 28.96 -19.59
C ASP A 220 -0.07 29.45 -18.63
N GLY A 221 -1.06 30.16 -19.17
CA GLY A 221 -2.23 30.57 -18.39
C GLY A 221 -3.05 29.37 -17.93
N SER A 222 -3.71 29.45 -16.76
CA SER A 222 -4.40 28.33 -16.10
C SER A 222 -5.41 27.60 -17.01
N ARG A 223 -6.10 28.31 -17.91
CA ARG A 223 -7.04 27.70 -18.86
C ARG A 223 -6.35 26.78 -19.86
N LYS A 224 -5.15 27.15 -20.33
CA LYS A 224 -4.35 26.33 -21.24
C LYS A 224 -3.81 25.10 -20.53
N ILE A 225 -3.25 25.27 -19.33
CA ILE A 225 -2.79 24.16 -18.47
C ILE A 225 -3.91 23.12 -18.28
N LEU A 226 -5.12 23.55 -17.92
CA LEU A 226 -6.25 22.64 -17.71
C LEU A 226 -6.66 21.90 -18.99
N LYS A 227 -6.61 22.55 -20.15
CA LYS A 227 -6.88 21.90 -21.44
C LYS A 227 -5.82 20.87 -21.80
N GLU A 228 -4.55 21.19 -21.60
CA GLU A 228 -3.44 20.29 -21.88
C GLU A 228 -3.47 19.07 -20.96
N LEU A 229 -3.72 19.27 -19.66
CA LEU A 229 -3.93 18.18 -18.72
C LEU A 229 -5.12 17.30 -19.08
N ALA A 230 -6.26 17.90 -19.46
CA ALA A 230 -7.43 17.15 -19.87
C ALA A 230 -7.16 16.31 -21.12
N ALA A 231 -6.51 16.90 -22.13
CA ALA A 231 -6.14 16.19 -23.35
C ALA A 231 -5.14 15.06 -23.07
N ALA A 232 -4.12 15.32 -22.26
CA ALA A 232 -3.14 14.32 -21.82
C ALA A 232 -3.83 13.16 -21.10
N TYR A 233 -4.70 13.45 -20.13
CA TYR A 233 -5.49 12.45 -19.41
C TYR A 233 -6.32 11.59 -20.37
N TYR A 234 -7.08 12.21 -21.27
CA TYR A 234 -7.91 11.49 -22.23
C TYR A 234 -7.12 10.52 -23.12
N ASN A 235 -5.90 10.87 -23.48
CA ASN A 235 -5.07 10.03 -24.38
C ASN A 235 -4.40 8.85 -23.67
N VAL A 236 -4.20 8.91 -22.36
CA VAL A 236 -3.50 7.86 -21.60
C VAL A 236 -4.42 7.07 -20.65
N SER A 237 -5.66 7.51 -20.46
CA SER A 237 -6.60 6.83 -19.57
C SER A 237 -7.16 5.58 -20.22
N GLU A 238 -7.08 4.47 -19.49
CA GLU A 238 -7.76 3.23 -19.84
C GLU A 238 -9.18 3.29 -19.29
N VAL A 239 -10.17 3.19 -20.18
CA VAL A 239 -11.59 3.15 -19.82
C VAL A 239 -12.22 1.89 -20.39
N SER A 240 -13.30 1.43 -19.76
CA SER A 240 -14.06 0.30 -20.29
C SER A 240 -14.70 0.64 -21.64
N ALA A 241 -15.06 -0.39 -22.42
CA ALA A 241 -15.72 -0.19 -23.71
C ALA A 241 -17.05 0.58 -23.57
N GLN A 242 -17.75 0.39 -22.45
CA GLN A 242 -18.98 1.09 -22.10
C GLN A 242 -18.71 2.58 -21.86
N GLU A 243 -17.72 2.92 -21.03
CA GLU A 243 -17.34 4.31 -20.78
C GLU A 243 -16.85 5.01 -22.05
N ALA A 244 -16.11 4.31 -22.92
CA ALA A 244 -15.69 4.83 -24.21
C ALA A 244 -16.89 5.15 -25.10
N ALA A 245 -17.88 4.25 -25.21
CA ALA A 245 -19.10 4.48 -25.98
C ALA A 245 -19.90 5.67 -25.43
N TYR A 246 -20.02 5.79 -24.10
CA TYR A 246 -20.70 6.93 -23.47
C TYR A 246 -19.99 8.24 -23.80
N ASN A 247 -18.66 8.30 -23.69
CA ASN A 247 -17.89 9.49 -24.03
C ASN A 247 -18.00 9.87 -25.51
N LEU A 248 -17.87 8.90 -26.42
CA LEU A 248 -17.96 9.13 -27.87
C LEU A 248 -19.34 9.62 -28.32
N LEU A 249 -20.39 9.07 -27.71
CA LEU A 249 -21.77 9.45 -27.99
C LEU A 249 -22.23 10.67 -27.17
N GLN A 250 -21.34 11.24 -26.34
CA GLN A 250 -21.63 12.35 -25.43
C GLN A 250 -22.82 12.06 -24.50
N LEU A 251 -22.99 10.79 -24.12
CA LEU A 251 -24.00 10.36 -23.17
C LEU A 251 -23.55 10.69 -21.75
N ARG A 252 -24.51 10.98 -20.88
CA ARG A 252 -24.25 11.25 -19.47
C ARG A 252 -23.79 9.98 -18.77
N MET A 253 -22.53 9.95 -18.33
CA MET A 253 -21.96 8.82 -17.58
C MET A 253 -22.59 8.61 -16.20
N CYS A 254 -23.19 9.66 -15.61
CA CYS A 254 -23.89 9.59 -14.35
C CYS A 254 -25.08 10.54 -14.38
N GLU A 255 -26.24 10.04 -13.95
CA GLU A 255 -27.41 10.85 -13.67
C GLU A 255 -27.71 10.82 -12.19
N ARG A 256 -28.14 11.94 -11.63
CA ARG A 256 -28.44 12.08 -10.20
C ARG A 256 -29.76 12.82 -10.06
N SER A 257 -30.61 12.34 -9.16
CA SER A 257 -31.87 13.00 -8.80
C SER A 257 -31.68 14.17 -7.83
N ARG A 258 -30.49 14.33 -7.25
CA ARG A 258 -30.16 15.36 -6.26
C ARG A 258 -28.88 16.10 -6.67
N LYS A 259 -28.91 17.42 -6.50
CA LYS A 259 -27.74 18.29 -6.65
C LYS A 259 -26.80 18.11 -5.46
N THR A 260 -25.49 18.24 -5.69
CA THR A 260 -24.48 18.28 -4.63
C THR A 260 -23.84 19.65 -4.63
N GLU A 261 -23.89 20.35 -3.50
CA GLU A 261 -23.30 21.68 -3.32
C GLU A 261 -22.13 21.61 -2.35
N PHE A 262 -21.01 22.21 -2.71
CA PHE A 262 -19.85 22.32 -1.84
C PHE A 262 -19.92 23.62 -1.03
N ILE A 263 -19.87 23.52 0.30
CA ILE A 263 -19.86 24.66 1.20
C ILE A 263 -18.45 24.82 1.77
N ALA A 264 -17.77 25.93 1.46
CA ALA A 264 -16.41 26.21 1.92
C ALA A 264 -16.37 26.66 3.39
N THR A 265 -16.55 25.72 4.33
CA THR A 265 -16.63 26.00 5.79
C THR A 265 -15.28 26.28 6.46
N GLY A 266 -14.15 26.17 5.74
CA GLY A 266 -12.82 26.50 6.26
C GLY A 266 -12.64 27.99 6.60
N PRO A 267 -11.48 28.41 7.14
CA PRO A 267 -11.20 29.81 7.48
C PRO A 267 -11.33 30.75 6.27
N SER A 268 -11.83 31.97 6.51
CA SER A 268 -12.22 32.93 5.45
C SER A 268 -11.10 33.27 4.47
N GLU A 269 -9.87 33.35 4.96
CA GLU A 269 -8.65 33.67 4.24
C GLU A 269 -8.25 32.59 3.22
N TYR A 270 -8.71 31.35 3.41
CA TYR A 270 -8.45 30.23 2.49
C TYR A 270 -9.63 29.95 1.54
N ARG A 271 -10.74 30.67 1.68
CA ARG A 271 -11.90 30.47 0.80
C ARG A 271 -11.62 31.11 -0.55
N ARG A 272 -11.64 30.29 -1.61
CA ARG A 272 -11.55 30.80 -2.98
C ARG A 272 -12.80 31.61 -3.33
N ARG A 273 -12.60 32.81 -3.87
CA ARG A 273 -13.67 33.70 -4.36
C ARG A 273 -13.56 33.84 -5.88
N ILE A 274 -14.70 34.07 -6.52
CA ILE A 274 -14.78 34.29 -7.96
C ILE A 274 -14.72 35.81 -8.19
N LEU A 275 -13.79 36.25 -9.06
CA LEU A 275 -13.74 37.65 -9.48
C LEU A 275 -14.97 37.96 -10.34
N LYS A 276 -15.47 39.19 -10.21
CA LYS A 276 -16.46 39.74 -11.14
C LYS A 276 -15.90 39.74 -12.57
N SER A 277 -16.79 39.68 -13.55
CA SER A 277 -16.41 39.76 -14.96
C SER A 277 -15.74 41.12 -15.26
N LYS A 278 -15.03 41.20 -16.38
CA LYS A 278 -14.38 42.45 -16.79
C LYS A 278 -15.40 43.59 -16.93
N ASP A 279 -16.54 43.33 -17.55
CA ASP A 279 -17.61 44.31 -17.74
C ASP A 279 -18.24 44.75 -16.41
N GLU A 280 -18.45 43.80 -15.47
CA GLU A 280 -18.95 44.10 -14.12
C GLU A 280 -17.96 44.98 -13.33
N LEU A 281 -16.65 44.74 -13.47
CA LEU A 281 -15.61 45.52 -12.82
C LEU A 281 -15.49 46.92 -13.44
N GLU A 282 -15.59 47.05 -14.77
CA GLU A 282 -15.57 48.34 -15.47
C GLU A 282 -16.79 49.21 -15.16
N ALA A 283 -17.95 48.59 -14.90
CA ALA A 283 -19.16 49.27 -14.45
C ALA A 283 -19.14 49.65 -12.96
N THR A 284 -18.19 49.12 -12.19
CA THR A 284 -18.03 49.43 -10.77
C THR A 284 -17.17 50.69 -10.58
N ASP A 285 -17.40 51.44 -9.51
CA ASP A 285 -16.54 52.59 -9.17
C ASP A 285 -15.06 52.21 -9.07
N ARG A 286 -14.17 53.08 -9.57
CA ARG A 286 -12.72 52.84 -9.63
C ARG A 286 -12.08 52.62 -8.27
N ASN A 287 -12.68 53.13 -7.20
CA ASN A 287 -12.18 52.99 -5.83
C ASN A 287 -12.92 51.89 -5.04
N SER A 288 -13.81 51.12 -5.67
CA SER A 288 -14.53 50.04 -5.01
C SER A 288 -13.62 48.84 -4.75
N HIS A 289 -13.68 48.32 -3.52
CA HIS A 289 -13.03 47.07 -3.14
C HIS A 289 -13.91 45.83 -3.39
N ASP A 290 -15.14 46.02 -3.88
CA ASP A 290 -16.08 44.93 -4.17
C ASP A 290 -15.83 44.31 -5.54
N VAL A 291 -14.70 43.60 -5.67
CA VAL A 291 -14.23 43.01 -6.93
C VAL A 291 -14.63 41.53 -7.11
N TYR A 292 -15.31 40.94 -6.12
CA TYR A 292 -15.68 39.53 -6.10
C TYR A 292 -17.19 39.34 -6.20
N LYS A 293 -17.63 38.25 -6.83
CA LYS A 293 -19.04 37.83 -6.77
C LYS A 293 -19.37 37.38 -5.34
N LYS A 294 -20.60 37.68 -4.89
CA LYS A 294 -21.11 37.20 -3.60
C LYS A 294 -21.18 35.68 -3.62
N GLY A 295 -20.54 35.05 -2.63
CA GLY A 295 -20.62 33.60 -2.43
C GLY A 295 -21.84 33.19 -1.63
N THR A 296 -22.10 31.89 -1.56
CA THR A 296 -23.18 31.30 -0.75
C THR A 296 -23.12 31.72 0.73
N ILE A 297 -21.91 31.84 1.29
CA ILE A 297 -21.72 32.28 2.68
C ILE A 297 -22.07 33.76 2.82
N ASP A 298 -21.73 34.60 1.85
CA ASP A 298 -22.07 36.03 1.86
C ASP A 298 -23.60 36.21 1.83
N TYR A 299 -24.30 35.41 1.02
CA TYR A 299 -25.76 35.36 1.01
C TYR A 299 -26.35 34.88 2.33
N TYR A 300 -25.76 33.86 2.94
CA TYR A 300 -26.21 33.37 4.25
C TYR A 300 -26.00 34.40 5.36
N GLN A 301 -24.90 35.14 5.33
CA GLN A 301 -24.63 36.21 6.29
C GLN A 301 -25.58 37.40 6.11
N ALA A 302 -25.96 37.70 4.87
CA ALA A 302 -26.90 38.76 4.52
C ALA A 302 -28.37 38.30 4.49
N ARG A 303 -28.68 37.10 5.00
CA ARG A 303 -30.04 36.54 4.91
C ARG A 303 -31.05 37.38 5.72
N PRO A 304 -32.31 37.49 5.25
CA PRO A 304 -33.37 38.16 5.99
C PRO A 304 -33.62 37.55 7.37
N ASP A 305 -34.18 38.35 8.29
CA ASP A 305 -34.43 37.91 9.67
C ASP A 305 -35.44 36.76 9.75
N GLU A 306 -36.34 36.63 8.78
CA GLU A 306 -37.28 35.51 8.65
C GLU A 306 -36.57 34.17 8.42
N LEU A 307 -35.31 34.20 7.93
CA LEU A 307 -34.49 33.02 7.68
C LEU A 307 -33.39 32.83 8.74
N ARG A 308 -33.47 33.56 9.87
CA ARG A 308 -32.43 33.53 10.91
C ARG A 308 -32.26 32.14 11.52
N ASP A 309 -33.35 31.38 11.65
CA ASP A 309 -33.39 30.04 12.24
C ASP A 309 -32.77 28.96 11.34
N LEU A 310 -32.59 29.24 10.04
CA LEU A 310 -31.93 28.30 9.15
C LEU A 310 -30.43 28.24 9.45
N ILE A 311 -29.92 27.03 9.56
CA ILE A 311 -28.47 26.80 9.55
C ILE A 311 -27.94 26.87 8.12
N LEU A 312 -26.65 27.15 7.96
CA LEU A 312 -25.99 27.29 6.65
C LEU A 312 -26.33 26.12 5.71
N ALA A 313 -26.24 24.88 6.17
CA ALA A 313 -26.53 23.71 5.34
C ALA A 313 -27.98 23.68 4.82
N GLN A 314 -28.96 24.03 5.66
CA GLN A 314 -30.37 24.12 5.25
C GLN A 314 -30.59 25.27 4.28
N PHE A 315 -29.94 26.41 4.51
CA PHE A 315 -30.02 27.56 3.62
C PHE A 315 -29.48 27.23 2.23
N VAL A 316 -28.32 26.55 2.13
CA VAL A 316 -27.78 26.12 0.82
C VAL A 316 -28.63 25.05 0.16
N ALA A 317 -29.23 24.14 0.93
CA ALA A 317 -30.03 23.05 0.38
C ALA A 317 -31.39 23.48 -0.21
N ASN A 318 -31.98 24.57 0.31
CA ASN A 318 -33.35 24.96 0.00
C ASN A 318 -33.48 26.21 -0.89
N TYR A 319 -32.38 26.94 -1.14
CA TYR A 319 -32.40 28.20 -1.89
C TYR A 319 -31.42 28.19 -3.05
N GLU A 320 -31.77 28.89 -4.13
CA GLU A 320 -30.90 29.14 -5.28
C GLU A 320 -30.26 30.52 -5.20
N PHE A 321 -29.00 30.60 -5.64
CA PHE A 321 -28.20 31.82 -5.61
C PHE A 321 -27.93 32.28 -7.04
N PHE A 322 -28.21 33.56 -7.31
CA PHE A 322 -27.86 34.19 -8.58
C PHE A 322 -26.53 34.91 -8.44
N TYR A 323 -25.63 34.67 -9.40
CA TYR A 323 -24.24 35.16 -9.39
C TYR A 323 -23.97 36.10 -10.56
#